data_AF-A0A6B3CE09-F1
#
_entry.id   AF-A0A6B3CE09-F1
#
_cell.length_a   1.000
_cell.length_b   1.000
_cell.length_c   1.000
_cell.angle_alpha   90.00
_cell.angle_beta   90.00
_cell.angle_gamma   90.00
#
_symmetry.space_group_name_H-M   'P 1'
#
loop_
_entity.id
_entity.type
_entity.pdbx_description
1 polymer ?
#
loop_
_entity_poly.entity_id
_entity_poly.type
_entity_poly.pdbx_seq_one_letter_code
_entity_poly.pdbx_strand_id
1 'polypeptide(L)' 'MRADVAAVEPAAYAETSWGTPALDVSAGVHAQLEHLGVRDRTQSPVCTRESKDHFSYRRDRTTGRLAGYVWLD' A
#
# COMPACT_ATOMS: atom_id res chain seq x y z
N MET A 1 -13.72 -0.35 9.35
CA MET A 1 -12.29 -0.36 8.95
C MET A 1 -11.92 0.78 8.00
N ARG A 2 -12.41 0.88 6.75
CA ARG A 2 -12.03 2.01 5.86
C ARG A 2 -12.31 3.38 6.46
N ALA A 3 -13.54 3.59 6.95
CA ALA A 3 -13.94 4.86 7.56
C ALA A 3 -13.09 5.19 8.80
N ASP A 4 -12.83 4.21 9.66
CA ASP A 4 -12.03 4.38 10.88
C ASP A 4 -10.59 4.77 10.56
N VAL A 5 -9.98 4.15 9.54
CA VAL A 5 -8.62 4.51 9.09
C VAL A 5 -8.62 5.89 8.45
N ALA A 6 -9.59 6.18 7.58
CA ALA A 6 -9.69 7.49 6.91
C ALA A 6 -9.98 8.64 7.88
N ALA A 7 -10.56 8.36 9.05
CA ALA A 7 -10.72 9.34 10.12
C ALA A 7 -9.38 9.75 10.75
N VAL A 8 -8.36 8.88 10.69
CA VAL A 8 -7.00 9.15 11.20
C VAL A 8 -6.07 9.63 10.09
N GLU A 9 -6.12 9.00 8.92
CA GLU A 9 -5.31 9.34 7.74
C GLU A 9 -6.21 9.43 6.50
N PRO A 10 -6.72 10.63 6.16
CA PRO A 10 -7.65 10.83 5.05
C PRO A 10 -7.11 10.37 3.69
N ALA A 11 -5.79 10.45 3.48
CA ALA A 11 -5.17 10.03 2.21
C ALA A 11 -5.32 8.52 1.95
N ALA A 12 -5.60 7.72 2.97
CA ALA A 12 -5.80 6.28 2.83
C ALA A 12 -7.21 5.90 2.33
N TYR A 13 -8.14 6.84 2.18
CA TYR A 13 -9.49 6.55 1.68
C TYR A 13 -9.44 6.06 0.23
N ALA A 14 -9.93 4.84 -0.02
CA ALA A 14 -9.95 4.29 -1.36
C ALA A 14 -11.12 3.33 -1.61
N GLU A 15 -11.32 3.03 -2.89
CA GLU A 15 -12.19 1.96 -3.38
C GLU A 15 -11.39 1.08 -4.33
N THR A 16 -11.67 -0.22 -4.32
CA THR A 16 -11.14 -1.12 -5.34
C THR A 16 -11.73 -0.77 -6.71
N SER A 17 -11.07 -1.14 -7.80
CA SER A 17 -11.60 -0.97 -9.16
C SER A 17 -12.96 -1.67 -9.43
N TRP A 18 -13.37 -2.60 -8.57
CA TRP A 18 -14.69 -3.26 -8.59
C TRP A 18 -15.65 -2.77 -7.48
N GLY A 19 -15.47 -1.56 -6.97
CA GLY A 19 -16.48 -0.84 -6.17
C GLY A 19 -16.64 -1.30 -4.71
N THR A 20 -15.67 -2.02 -4.16
CA THR A 20 -15.65 -2.38 -2.73
C THR A 20 -14.77 -1.43 -1.90
N PRO A 21 -15.08 -1.21 -0.61
CA PRO A 21 -14.20 -0.46 0.27
C PRO A 21 -12.76 -1.00 0.32
N ALA A 22 -11.80 -0.09 0.20
CA ALA A 22 -10.37 -0.39 0.25
C ALA A 22 -9.61 0.62 1.11
N LEU A 23 -8.33 0.35 1.31
CA LEU A 23 -7.36 1.28 1.87
C LEU A 23 -6.27 1.49 0.83
N ASP A 24 -5.93 2.74 0.53
CA ASP A 24 -4.68 3.05 -0.17
C ASP A 24 -3.57 3.21 0.87
N VAL A 25 -2.91 2.08 1.16
CA VAL A 25 -1.82 2.02 2.14
C VAL A 25 -0.64 2.89 1.69
N SER A 26 -0.35 2.94 0.39
CA SER A 26 0.76 3.73 -0.15
C SER A 26 0.50 5.23 0.01
N ALA A 27 -0.71 5.69 -0.34
CA ALA A 27 -1.08 7.09 -0.15
C ALA A 27 -1.09 7.50 1.32
N GLY A 28 -1.61 6.65 2.21
CA GLY A 28 -1.56 6.90 3.65
C GLY A 28 -0.14 7.01 4.20
N VAL A 29 0.76 6.09 3.83
CA VAL A 29 2.18 6.16 4.23
C VAL A 29 2.86 7.40 3.65
N HIS A 30 2.58 7.76 2.39
CA HIS A 30 3.16 8.94 1.75
C HIS A 30 2.70 10.24 2.44
N ALA A 31 1.43 10.34 2.85
CA ALA A 31 0.93 11.48 3.60
C ALA A 31 1.64 11.61 4.96
N GLN A 32 1.78 10.50 5.70
CA GLN A 32 2.51 10.48 6.96
C GLN A 32 3.99 10.88 6.80
N LEU A 33 4.66 10.37 5.77
CA LEU A 33 6.05 10.73 5.46
C LEU A 33 6.21 12.21 5.10
N GLU A 34 5.29 12.78 4.33
CA GLU A 34 5.28 14.21 4.01
C GLU A 34 5.14 15.07 5.28
N HIS A 35 4.22 14.71 6.19
CA HIS A 35 4.07 15.41 7.47
C HIS A 35 5.34 15.36 8.34
N LEU A 36 6.17 14.32 8.18
CA LEU A 36 7.46 14.17 8.84
C LEU A 36 8.63 14.82 8.08
N GLY A 37 8.35 15.46 6.94
CA GLY A 37 9.34 16.17 6.12
C GLY A 37 10.11 15.28 5.11
N VAL A 38 9.70 14.03 4.91
CA VAL A 38 10.33 13.11 3.94
C VAL A 38 9.74 13.35 2.55
N ARG A 39 10.50 14.06 1.72
CA ARG A 39 10.06 14.48 0.37
C ARG A 39 10.61 13.64 -0.76
N ASP A 40 11.80 13.05 -0.60
CA ASP A 40 12.36 12.14 -1.59
C ASP A 40 11.73 10.75 -1.42
N ARG A 41 10.71 10.48 -2.23
CA ARG A 41 9.92 9.25 -2.20
C ARG A 41 9.44 8.88 -3.59
N THR A 42 9.34 7.59 -3.86
CA THR A 42 8.78 7.06 -5.10
C THR A 42 7.68 6.06 -4.78
N GLN A 43 6.52 6.22 -5.39
CA GLN A 43 5.44 5.25 -5.28
C GLN A 43 5.67 4.12 -6.29
N SER A 44 5.63 2.87 -5.83
CA SER A 44 5.61 1.72 -6.73
C SER A 44 4.29 1.69 -7.51
N PRO A 45 4.31 1.52 -8.85
CA PRO A 45 3.09 1.34 -9.63
C PRO A 45 2.49 -0.07 -9.46
N VAL A 46 3.16 -0.96 -8.72
CA VAL A 46 2.78 -2.37 -8.61
C VAL A 46 1.77 -2.60 -7.50
N CYS A 47 0.59 -3.11 -7.87
CA CYS A 47 -0.33 -3.77 -6.93
C CYS A 47 -0.03 -5.28 -6.90
N THR A 48 0.38 -5.82 -5.75
CA THR A 48 0.73 -7.26 -5.64
C THR A 48 -0.46 -8.18 -5.93
N ARG A 49 -1.69 -7.73 -5.66
CA ARG A 49 -2.92 -8.49 -6.00
C ARG A 49 -3.13 -8.60 -7.50
N GLU A 50 -2.88 -7.53 -8.24
CA GLU A 50 -3.16 -7.43 -9.68
C GLU A 50 -1.98 -7.91 -10.54
N SER A 51 -0.76 -7.74 -10.06
CA SER A 51 0.44 -8.25 -10.72
C SER A 51 0.54 -9.77 -10.63
N LYS A 52 0.77 -10.41 -11.78
CA LYS A 52 1.02 -11.86 -11.88
C LYS A 52 2.43 -12.26 -11.44
N ASP A 53 3.35 -11.29 -11.39
CA ASP A 53 4.76 -11.53 -11.07
C ASP A 53 5.05 -11.43 -9.55
N HIS A 54 4.02 -11.16 -8.75
CA HIS A 54 4.14 -10.95 -7.31
C HIS A 54 3.28 -11.93 -6.52
N PHE A 55 3.83 -12.47 -5.43
CA PHE A 55 3.03 -13.23 -4.47
C PHE A 55 1.97 -12.32 -3.82
N SER A 56 0.74 -12.81 -3.70
CA SER A 56 -0.34 -12.07 -3.05
C SER A 56 -1.19 -12.98 -2.19
N TYR A 57 -1.08 -12.84 -0.87
CA TYR A 57 -1.92 -13.57 0.07
C TYR A 57 -3.42 -13.29 -0.15
N ARG A 58 -3.78 -12.04 -0.48
CA ARG A 58 -5.17 -11.63 -0.73
C ARG A 58 -5.75 -12.29 -1.99
N ARG A 59 -4.91 -12.69 -2.94
CA ARG A 59 -5.32 -13.41 -4.17
C ARG A 59 -5.29 -14.92 -3.96
N ASP A 60 -4.16 -15.44 -3.49
CA ASP A 60 -3.84 -16.88 -3.60
C ASP A 60 -4.01 -17.66 -2.28
N ARG A 61 -4.16 -16.97 -1.13
CA ARG A 61 -4.17 -17.53 0.24
C ARG A 61 -2.87 -18.27 0.61
N THR A 62 -2.62 -19.44 0.04
CA THR A 62 -1.37 -20.19 0.25
C THR A 62 -0.39 -19.83 -0.86
N THR A 63 0.59 -19.00 -0.54
CA THR A 63 1.55 -18.44 -1.52
C THR A 63 2.89 -18.14 -0.86
N GLY A 64 3.90 -17.80 -1.67
CA GLY A 64 5.23 -17.39 -1.21
C GLY A 64 5.24 -16.02 -0.51
N ARG A 65 6.44 -15.46 -0.32
CA ARG A 65 6.63 -14.13 0.27
C ARG A 65 7.63 -13.34 -0.56
N LEU A 66 7.41 -12.03 -0.60
CA LEU A 66 8.37 -11.05 -1.12
C LEU A 66 9.26 -10.58 0.03
N ALA A 67 10.44 -10.07 -0.29
CA ALA A 67 11.35 -9.45 0.66
C ALA A 67 11.95 -8.17 0.07
N GLY A 68 12.08 -7.14 0.90
CA GLY A 68 12.82 -5.92 0.59
C GLY A 68 14.09 -5.89 1.42
N TYR A 69 15.23 -5.60 0.77
CA TYR A 69 16.54 -5.53 1.41
C TYR A 69 17.15 -4.16 1.17
N VAL A 70 17.77 -3.60 2.20
CA VAL A 70 18.56 -2.37 2.14
C VAL A 70 19.78 -2.57 3.02
N TRP A 71 20.95 -2.18 2.53
CA TRP A 71 22.20 -2.21 3.29
C TRP A 71 23.05 -1.00 2.90
N LEU A 72 23.97 -0.65 3.77
CA LEU A 72 25.08 0.24 3.45
C LEU A 72 26.30 -0.63 3.13
N ASP A 73 27.20 -0.11 2.31
CA ASP A 73 28.50 -0.75 2.07
C ASP A 73 29.38 -0.77 3.32
#